data_AF-A0A8S0FWH2-F1
#
_entry.id   AF-A0A8S0FWH2-F1
#
_cell.length_a   1.000
_cell.length_b   1.000
_cell.length_c   1.000
_cell.angle_alpha   90.00
_cell.angle_beta   90.00
_cell.angle_gamma   90.00
#
_symmetry.space_group_name_H-M   'P 1'
#
loop_
_entity.id
_entity.type
_entity.pdbx_description
1 polymer ?
#
loop_
_entity_poly.entity_id
_entity_poly.type
_entity_poly.pdbx_seq_one_letter_code
_entity_poly.pdbx_strand_id
1 'polypeptide(L)' 'MEDWQEHVDFDLNPDFFAEVVIGLADSEDGEINDVFARILLCREKDHKLCHIIWRE' A
#
# COMPACT_ATOMS: atom_id res chain seq x y z
N MET A 1 6.44 -5.87 9.44
CA MET A 1 5.80 -5.15 8.31
C MET A 1 6.77 -5.31 7.15
N GLU A 2 6.33 -5.86 6.03
CA GLU A 2 7.20 -5.95 4.84
C GLU A 2 7.51 -4.54 4.34
N ASP A 3 8.79 -4.26 4.12
CA ASP A 3 9.27 -2.96 3.70
C ASP A 3 9.13 -2.88 2.18
N TRP A 4 8.40 -1.89 1.66
CA TRP A 4 8.17 -1.78 0.21
C TRP A 4 9.48 -1.66 -0.57
N GLN A 5 10.51 -1.12 0.07
CA GLN A 5 11.85 -1.00 -0.48
C GLN A 5 12.46 -2.36 -0.87
N GLU A 6 12.01 -3.46 -0.27
CA GLU A 6 12.45 -4.82 -0.60
C GLU A 6 11.70 -5.40 -1.83
N HIS A 7 10.57 -4.80 -2.20
CA HIS A 7 9.69 -5.27 -3.28
C HIS A 7 9.81 -4.46 -4.57
N VAL A 8 10.44 -3.28 -4.52
CA VAL A 8 10.56 -2.38 -5.68
C VAL A 8 12.01 -1.99 -5.93
N ASP A 9 12.39 -1.92 -7.21
CA ASP A 9 13.76 -1.59 -7.63
C ASP A 9 14.01 -0.07 -7.78
N PHE A 10 13.24 0.77 -7.06
CA PHE A 10 13.33 2.23 -7.14
C PHE A 10 13.19 2.89 -5.77
N ASP A 11 13.67 4.12 -5.65
CA ASP A 11 13.56 4.89 -4.41
C ASP A 11 12.12 5.36 -4.17
N LEU A 12 11.56 4.92 -3.04
CA LEU A 12 10.25 5.36 -2.59
C LEU A 12 10.36 6.71 -1.89
N ASN A 13 9.78 7.72 -2.53
CA ASN A 13 9.59 9.02 -1.89
C ASN A 13 8.13 9.13 -1.40
N PRO A 14 7.91 9.31 -0.09
CA PRO A 14 6.57 9.38 0.50
C PRO A 14 5.73 10.54 -0.03
N ASP A 15 6.32 11.57 -0.66
CA ASP A 15 5.59 12.67 -1.30
C ASP A 15 4.93 12.27 -2.64
N PHE A 16 5.42 11.21 -3.28
CA PHE A 16 4.94 10.73 -4.58
C PHE A 16 4.14 9.44 -4.47
N PHE A 17 4.39 8.62 -3.46
CA PHE A 17 3.72 7.34 -3.27
C PHE A 17 2.74 7.38 -2.10
N ALA A 18 1.70 6.57 -2.17
CA ALA A 18 0.77 6.32 -1.09
C ALA A 18 0.59 4.81 -0.92
N GLU A 19 0.53 4.36 0.33
CA GLU A 19 0.08 3.02 0.64
C GLU A 19 -1.43 3.03 0.90
N VAL A 20 -2.14 2.10 0.26
CA VAL A 20 -3.54 1.80 0.56
C VAL A 20 -3.59 0.40 1.17
N VAL A 21 -4.18 0.30 2.35
CA VAL A 21 -4.39 -0.98 3.05
C VAL A 21 -5.84 -1.41 2.85
N ILE A 22 -6.04 -2.66 2.44
CA ILE A 22 -7.35 -3.27 2.24
C ILE A 22 -7.50 -4.41 3.25
N GLY A 23 -8.54 -4.33 4.07
CA GLY A 23 -8.82 -5.32 5.09
C GLY A 23 -10.13 -5.07 5.81
N LEU A 24 -10.35 -5.78 6.91
CA LEU A 24 -11.48 -5.58 7.81
C LEU A 24 -11.04 -4.81 9.06
N ALA A 25 -11.96 -4.00 9.57
CA ALA A 25 -11.89 -3.35 10.87
C ALA A 25 -13.08 -3.82 11.72
N ASP A 26 -12.91 -3.87 13.04
CA ASP A 26 -13.97 -4.28 13.96
C ASP A 26 -15.10 -3.25 14.10
N SER A 27 -14.87 -2.01 13.64
CA SER A 27 -15.82 -0.90 13.67
C SER A 27 -15.57 0.09 12.53
N GLU A 28 -16.54 0.96 12.27
CA GLU A 28 -16.49 1.94 11.16
C GLU A 28 -15.28 2.89 11.25
N ASP A 29 -14.93 3.34 12.46
CA ASP A 29 -13.76 4.18 12.74
C ASP A 29 -12.57 3.39 13.31
N GLY A 30 -12.64 2.06 13.25
CA GLY A 30 -11.61 1.16 13.78
C GLY A 30 -10.39 1.06 12.88
N GLU A 31 -9.25 0.68 13.46
CA GLU A 31 -8.08 0.34 12.67
C GLU A 31 -8.31 -0.96 11.90
N ILE A 32 -7.76 -1.05 10.69
CA ILE A 32 -7.78 -2.29 9.90
C ILE A 32 -6.80 -3.28 10.56
N ASN A 33 -7.34 -4.36 11.11
CA ASN A 33 -6.57 -5.37 11.85
C ASN A 33 -6.50 -6.72 11.12
N ASP A 34 -7.42 -7.00 10.19
CA ASP A 34 -7.37 -8.16 9.30
C ASP A 34 -7.06 -7.71 7.87
N VAL A 35 -5.77 -7.69 7.50
CA VAL A 35 -5.28 -7.11 6.23
C VAL A 35 -5.19 -8.18 5.14
N PHE A 36 -5.94 -8.00 4.05
CA PHE A 36 -5.91 -8.87 2.87
C PHE A 36 -4.87 -8.43 1.84
N ALA A 37 -4.69 -7.12 1.67
CA ALA A 37 -3.78 -6.58 0.68
C ALA A 37 -3.21 -5.22 1.06
N ARG A 38 -2.01 -4.95 0.56
CA ARG A 38 -1.38 -3.63 0.58
C ARG A 38 -1.09 -3.21 -0.84
N ILE A 39 -1.44 -1.97 -1.18
CA ILE A 39 -1.27 -1.40 -2.51
C ILE A 39 -0.34 -0.20 -2.40
N LEU A 40 0.73 -0.21 -3.19
CA LEU A 40 1.57 0.95 -3.39
C LEU A 40 1.14 1.68 -4.67
N LEU A 41 0.69 2.93 -4.52
CA LEU A 41 0.17 3.75 -5.61
C LEU A 41 1.04 4.99 -5.82
N CYS A 42 1.43 5.26 -7.06
CA CYS A 42 2.00 6.54 -7.43
C CYS A 42 0.90 7.61 -7.60
N ARG A 43 1.10 8.79 -7.02
CA ARG A 43 0.15 9.92 -7.06
C ARG A 43 0.29 10.78 -8.32
N GLU A 44 1.33 10.57 -9.11
CA GLU A 44 1.53 11.31 -10.35
C GLU A 44 0.60 10.78 -11.46
N LYS A 45 -0.17 11.69 -12.09
CA LYS A 45 -1.18 11.31 -13.10
C LYS A 45 -0.59 10.61 -14.33
N ASP A 46 0.64 10.99 -14.69
CA ASP A 46 1.31 10.50 -15.89
C ASP A 46 2.14 9.23 -15.64
N HIS A 47 2.41 8.91 -14.36
CA HIS A 47 3.15 7.72 -13.95
C HIS A 47 2.23 6.76 -13.17
N LYS A 48 1.47 5.96 -13.93
CA LYS A 48 0.55 4.96 -13.39
C LYS A 48 1.30 3.71 -12.93
N LEU A 49 1.88 3.79 -11.74
CA LEU A 49 2.49 2.66 -11.06
C LEU A 49 1.56 2.20 -9.92
N CYS A 50 1.27 0.90 -9.91
CA CYS A 50 0.43 0.24 -8.92
C CYS A 50 1.00 -1.15 -8.64
N HIS A 51 1.52 -1.37 -7.43
CA HIS A 51 1.93 -2.69 -6.96
C HIS A 51 1.00 -3.17 -5.86
N ILE A 52 0.60 -4.45 -5.93
CA ILE A 52 -0.27 -5.07 -4.94
C ILE A 52 0.45 -6.27 -4.35
N ILE A 53 0.51 -6.32 -3.02
CA ILE A 53 0.93 -7.49 -2.24
C ILE A 53 -0.33 -8.07 -1.60
N TRP A 54 -0.63 -9.33 -1.93
CA TRP A 54 -1.68 -10.10 -1.28
C TRP A 54 -1.09 -10.82 -0.07
N ARG A 55 -1.75 -10.75 1.08
CA ARG A 55 -1.42 -11.60 2.22
C ARG A 55 -2.29 -12.85 2.19
N GLU A 56 -1.64 -14.01 2.35
CA GLU A 56 -2.30 -15.30 2.59
C GLU A 56 -2.83 -15.42 4.02
#